data_AF-A0A8B4BZB7-F1
#
_entry.id   AF-A0A8B4BZB7-F1
#
_cell.length_a   1.000
_cell.length_b   1.000
_cell.length_c   1.000
_cell.angle_alpha   90.00
_cell.angle_beta   90.00
_cell.angle_gamma   90.00
#
_symmetry.space_group_name_H-M   'P 1'
#
loop_
_entity.id
_entity.type
_entity.pdbx_description
1 polymer ?
#
loop_
_entity_poly.entity_id
_entity_poly.type
_entity_poly.pdbx_seq_one_letter_code
_entity_poly.pdbx_strand_id
1 'polypeptide(L)'
;MNSFQRLGLVPFIRVEVEKEAADSAGYLKKLDAFLQHSLQYFGSPFVEKWRFELAFREWGGTQKNFYQAFYQTVKKRASAVKVGLHVPVSPEASKAAFLKQISGQCEFVCFTCNPNEKVDFTDMNNRTFEGVNILFL
;
A
#
# COMPACT_ATOMS: atom_id res chain seq x y z
N MET A 1 6.34 -5.28 27.01
CA MET A 1 6.28 -5.80 25.62
C MET A 1 4.85 -5.64 25.13
N ASN A 2 4.63 -4.97 23.98
CA ASN A 2 3.28 -4.86 23.43
C ASN A 2 2.81 -6.23 22.86
N SER A 3 1.50 -6.35 22.60
CA SER A 3 0.92 -7.61 22.09
C SER A 3 1.50 -8.07 20.75
N PHE A 4 1.84 -7.14 19.85
CA PHE A 4 2.45 -7.48 18.55
C PHE A 4 3.82 -8.13 18.71
N GLN A 5 4.71 -7.53 19.51
CA GLN A 5 6.04 -8.07 19.81
C GLN A 5 5.96 -9.41 20.51
N ARG A 6 5.03 -9.56 21.47
CA ARG A 6 4.83 -10.83 22.19
C ARG A 6 4.37 -11.96 21.27
N LEU A 7 3.57 -11.65 20.26
CA LEU A 7 3.04 -12.62 19.29
C LEU A 7 3.92 -12.77 18.04
N GLY A 8 5.04 -12.06 17.95
CA GLY A 8 5.89 -12.05 16.75
C GLY A 8 5.24 -11.45 15.50
N LEU A 9 4.14 -10.69 15.67
CA LEU A 9 3.40 -10.09 14.57
C LEU A 9 4.07 -8.79 14.14
N VAL A 10 4.54 -8.77 12.90
CA VAL A 10 5.23 -7.60 12.32
C VAL A 10 4.24 -6.80 11.46
N PRO A 11 4.05 -5.50 11.73
CA PRO A 11 3.19 -4.64 10.93
C PRO A 11 3.54 -4.63 9.43
N PHE A 12 2.50 -4.82 8.64
CA PHE A 12 2.45 -4.49 7.22
C PHE A 12 1.42 -3.36 7.06
N ILE A 13 1.89 -2.17 6.71
CA ILE A 13 1.10 -0.94 6.79
C ILE A 13 0.80 -0.46 5.37
N ARG A 14 -0.48 -0.44 5.00
CA ARG A 14 -0.93 0.18 3.75
C ARG A 14 -1.24 1.66 3.98
N VAL A 15 -0.72 2.49 3.09
CA VAL A 15 -1.02 3.92 3.02
C VAL A 15 -1.81 4.18 1.75
N GLU A 16 -3.12 4.38 1.90
CA GLU A 16 -3.99 4.77 0.81
C GLU A 16 -3.86 6.27 0.57
N VAL A 17 -3.42 6.63 -0.62
CA VAL A 17 -3.24 8.01 -1.05
C VAL A 17 -4.46 8.37 -1.91
N GLU A 18 -5.44 9.03 -1.27
CA GLU A 18 -6.60 9.59 -1.96
C GLU A 18 -6.22 10.88 -2.74
N LYS A 19 -7.21 11.48 -3.42
CA LYS A 19 -7.07 12.73 -4.21
C LYS A 19 -6.57 13.93 -3.42
N GLU A 20 -6.40 13.81 -2.11
CA GLU A 20 -5.88 14.85 -1.26
C GLU A 20 -4.46 14.52 -0.78
N ALA A 21 -3.53 14.64 -1.72
CA ALA A 21 -2.19 15.15 -1.44
C ALA A 21 -2.21 16.63 -1.00
N ALA A 22 -3.36 17.16 -0.54
CA ALA A 22 -3.62 18.57 -0.23
C ALA A 22 -2.68 19.11 0.87
N ASP A 23 -2.21 18.23 1.77
CA ASP A 23 -1.12 18.53 2.69
C ASP A 23 -0.12 17.37 2.78
N SER A 24 0.53 17.08 1.65
CA SER A 24 1.61 16.09 1.59
C SER A 24 2.70 16.35 2.64
N ALA A 25 3.02 17.63 2.90
CA ALA A 25 4.05 18.01 3.85
C ALA A 25 3.65 17.70 5.30
N GLY A 26 2.41 18.02 5.69
CA GLY A 26 1.89 17.69 7.01
C GLY A 26 1.73 16.20 7.24
N TYR A 27 1.35 15.44 6.21
CA TYR A 27 1.36 13.97 6.28
C TYR A 27 2.78 13.44 6.57
N LEU A 28 3.78 13.87 5.80
CA LEU A 28 5.16 13.42 5.98
C LEU A 28 5.73 13.82 7.36
N LYS A 29 5.33 14.98 7.91
CA LYS A 29 5.67 15.38 9.28
C LYS A 29 5.05 14.44 10.33
N LYS A 30 3.79 14.03 10.14
CA LYS A 30 3.13 13.05 11.02
C LYS A 30 3.78 11.67 10.91
N LEU A 31 4.16 11.25 9.71
CA LEU A 31 4.88 9.99 9.48
C LEU A 31 6.24 9.98 10.18
N ASP A 32 7.00 11.08 10.06
CA ASP A 32 8.30 11.24 10.73
C ASP A 32 8.16 11.14 12.26
N ALA A 33 7.16 11.82 12.83
CA ALA A 33 6.86 11.76 14.26
C ALA A 33 6.39 10.36 14.70
N PHE A 34 5.57 9.69 13.88
CA PHE A 34 5.10 8.32 14.12
C PHE A 34 6.25 7.32 14.15
N LEU A 35 7.17 7.39 13.19
CA LEU A 35 8.35 6.53 13.15
C LEU A 35 9.29 6.81 14.33
N GLN A 36 9.52 8.07 14.67
CA GLN A 36 10.31 8.44 15.83
C GLN A 36 9.72 7.86 17.12
N HIS A 37 8.41 8.01 17.32
CA HIS A 37 7.73 7.45 18.49
C HIS A 37 7.76 5.92 18.50
N SER A 38 7.56 5.29 17.34
CA SER A 38 7.61 3.83 17.19
C SER A 38 8.99 3.28 17.53
N LEU A 39 10.06 3.95 17.11
CA LEU A 39 11.44 3.57 17.45
C LEU A 39 11.70 3.69 18.96
N GLN A 40 11.22 4.75 19.60
CA GLN A 40 11.36 4.94 21.05
C GLN A 40 10.60 3.88 21.85
N TYR A 41 9.40 3.52 21.40
CA TYR A 41 8.52 2.61 22.14
C TYR A 41 8.82 1.13 21.88
N PHE A 42 9.06 0.74 20.62
CA PHE A 42 9.29 -0.66 20.23
C PHE A 42 10.77 -1.04 20.11
N GLY A 43 11.65 -0.07 19.91
CA GLY A 43 13.06 -0.29 19.59
C GLY A 43 13.32 -0.62 18.11
N SER A 44 14.49 -0.22 17.63
CA SER A 44 14.95 -0.43 16.24
C SER A 44 14.79 -1.88 15.76
N PRO A 45 15.21 -2.92 16.53
CA PRO A 45 15.17 -4.30 16.05
C PRO A 45 13.78 -4.81 15.68
N PHE A 46 12.72 -4.22 16.23
CA PHE A 46 11.35 -4.57 15.89
C PHE A 46 10.80 -3.70 14.75
N VAL A 47 11.00 -2.38 14.82
CA VAL A 47 10.49 -1.44 13.81
C VAL A 47 11.12 -1.70 12.44
N GLU A 48 12.40 -2.03 12.38
CA GLU A 48 13.10 -2.31 11.12
C GLU A 48 12.53 -3.50 10.33
N LYS A 49 11.73 -4.35 10.96
CA LYS A 49 11.06 -5.47 10.29
C LYS A 49 9.78 -5.05 9.55
N TRP A 50 9.27 -3.85 9.83
CA TRP A 50 8.01 -3.35 9.29
C TRP A 50 8.09 -3.15 7.77
N ARG A 51 6.91 -3.13 7.13
CA ARG A 51 6.78 -2.87 5.69
C ARG A 51 5.69 -1.83 5.46
N PHE A 52 5.95 -0.91 4.55
CA PHE A 52 4.97 0.08 4.09
C PHE A 52 4.65 -0.13 2.62
N GLU A 53 3.36 -0.18 2.29
CA GLU A 53 2.85 -0.24 0.93
C GLU A 53 2.09 1.05 0.62
N LEU A 54 2.46 1.78 -0.42
CA LEU A 54 1.65 2.89 -0.91
C LEU A 54 0.65 2.39 -1.94
N ALA A 55 -0.61 2.79 -1.80
CA ALA A 55 -1.65 2.53 -2.78
C ALA A 55 -2.20 3.86 -3.31
N PHE A 56 -2.00 4.12 -4.60
CA PHE A 56 -2.51 5.32 -5.25
C PHE A 56 -3.82 5.02 -5.99
N ARG A 57 -4.82 5.87 -5.82
CA ARG A 57 -6.03 5.83 -6.67
C ARG A 57 -5.77 6.33 -8.09
N GLU A 58 -4.90 7.33 -8.24
CA GLU A 58 -4.52 7.92 -9.53
C GLU A 58 -3.00 7.90 -9.70
N TRP A 59 -2.52 7.75 -10.94
CA TRP A 59 -1.11 7.63 -11.26
C TRP A 59 -0.62 8.87 -12.01
N GLY A 60 0.49 9.46 -11.58
CA GLY A 60 1.00 10.71 -12.18
C GLY A 60 2.23 11.30 -11.51
N GLY A 61 2.63 12.50 -11.94
CA GLY A 61 3.85 13.19 -11.47
C GLY A 61 3.82 13.54 -9.98
N THR A 62 2.68 13.96 -9.44
CA THR A 62 2.52 14.28 -8.01
C THR A 62 2.72 13.06 -7.13
N GLN A 63 2.19 11.90 -7.54
CA GLN A 63 2.32 10.64 -6.81
C GLN A 63 3.76 10.14 -6.79
N LYS A 64 4.51 10.37 -7.87
CA LYS A 64 5.95 10.10 -7.88
C LYS A 64 6.64 10.93 -6.80
N ASN A 65 6.47 12.26 -6.82
CA ASN A 65 7.12 13.14 -5.85
C ASN A 65 6.75 12.76 -4.41
N PHE A 66 5.48 12.41 -4.17
CA PHE A 66 5.03 11.92 -2.87
C PHE A 66 5.69 10.59 -2.49
N TYR A 67 5.74 9.61 -3.40
CA TYR A 67 6.40 8.33 -3.15
C TYR A 67 7.87 8.52 -2.76
N GLN A 68 8.60 9.37 -3.51
CA GLN A 68 10.00 9.66 -3.22
C GLN A 68 10.17 10.32 -1.85
N ALA A 69 9.34 11.33 -1.54
CA ALA A 69 9.39 12.01 -0.25
C ALA A 69 9.05 11.06 0.91
N PHE A 70 8.02 10.22 0.74
CA PHE A 70 7.66 9.17 1.70
C PHE A 70 8.82 8.20 1.94
N TYR A 71 9.41 7.69 0.86
CA TYR A 71 10.55 6.78 0.93
C TYR A 71 11.70 7.40 1.73
N GLN A 72 12.07 8.65 1.41
CA GLN A 72 13.15 9.35 2.12
C GLN A 72 12.81 9.57 3.60
N THR A 73 11.56 9.93 3.93
CA THR A 73 11.12 10.09 5.33
C THR A 73 11.24 8.79 6.11
N VAL A 74 10.80 7.66 5.54
CA VAL A 74 10.93 6.35 6.18
C VAL A 74 12.39 5.98 6.37
N LYS A 75 13.19 6.04 5.29
CA LYS A 75 14.59 5.62 5.30
C LYS A 75 15.48 6.47 6.20
N LYS A 76 15.17 7.76 6.36
CA LYS A 76 15.85 8.66 7.31
C LYS A 76 15.74 8.17 8.76
N ARG A 77 14.61 7.56 9.14
CA ARG A 77 14.34 7.13 10.52
C ARG A 77 14.66 5.66 10.76
N ALA A 78 14.34 4.79 9.80
CA ALA A 78 14.55 3.36 9.89
C ALA A 78 14.91 2.79 8.51
N SER A 79 16.21 2.78 8.21
CA SER A 79 16.73 2.46 6.87
C SER A 79 16.40 1.04 6.38
N ALA A 80 16.24 0.09 7.31
CA ALA A 80 15.93 -1.31 7.00
C ALA A 80 14.42 -1.58 6.78
N VAL A 81 13.53 -0.65 7.16
CA VAL A 81 12.09 -0.77 6.89
C VAL A 81 11.87 -0.80 5.39
N LYS A 82 11.12 -1.79 4.88
CA LYS A 82 10.88 -1.89 3.44
C LYS A 82 9.72 -1.01 3.01
N VAL A 83 9.89 -0.31 1.90
CA VAL A 83 8.84 0.49 1.24
C VAL A 83 8.56 -0.08 -0.13
N GLY A 84 7.29 -0.30 -0.41
CA GLY A 84 6.81 -0.85 -1.66
C GLY A 84 5.57 -0.14 -2.17
N LEU A 85 5.05 -0.66 -3.27
CA LEU A 85 3.98 -0.06 -4.03
C LEU A 85 2.89 -1.09 -4.32
N HIS A 86 1.64 -0.68 -4.12
CA HIS A 86 0.47 -1.39 -4.61
C HIS A 86 0.25 -1.07 -6.09
N VAL A 87 0.13 -2.10 -6.92
CA VAL A 87 -0.17 -1.99 -8.34
C VAL A 87 -1.47 -2.76 -8.60
N PRO A 88 -2.57 -2.06 -8.96
CA PRO A 88 -3.80 -2.73 -9.36
C PRO A 88 -3.56 -3.57 -10.63
N VAL A 89 -4.22 -4.73 -10.73
CA VAL A 89 -3.95 -5.76 -11.75
C VAL A 89 -4.22 -5.29 -13.19
N SER A 90 -4.97 -4.19 -13.42
CA SER A 90 -5.24 -3.74 -14.80
C SER A 90 -3.94 -3.40 -15.56
N PRO A 91 -3.72 -3.99 -16.74
CA PRO A 91 -2.49 -3.79 -17.52
C PRO A 91 -2.54 -2.45 -18.25
N GLU A 92 -1.99 -1.41 -17.64
CA GLU A 92 -1.86 -0.08 -18.25
C GLU A 92 -0.38 0.32 -18.36
N ALA A 93 0.02 0.85 -19.52
CA ALA A 93 1.39 1.29 -19.80
C ALA A 93 1.88 2.37 -18.81
N SER A 94 0.96 3.17 -18.27
CA SER A 94 1.21 4.20 -17.24
C SER A 94 1.83 3.61 -15.97
N LYS A 95 1.39 2.42 -15.54
CA LYS A 95 1.88 1.75 -14.33
C LYS A 95 3.29 1.20 -14.50
N ALA A 96 3.56 0.58 -15.66
CA ALA A 96 4.90 0.10 -15.99
C ALA A 96 5.91 1.26 -16.07
N ALA A 97 5.51 2.40 -16.65
CA ALA A 97 6.32 3.60 -16.67
C ALA A 97 6.59 4.14 -15.25
N PHE A 98 5.57 4.18 -14.38
CA PHE A 98 5.74 4.61 -12.99
C PHE A 98 6.70 3.71 -12.21
N LEU A 99 6.52 2.39 -12.30
CA LEU A 99 7.41 1.41 -11.66
C LEU A 99 8.87 1.61 -12.09
N LYS A 100 9.10 1.84 -13.39
CA LYS A 100 10.44 2.12 -13.91
C LYS A 100 11.04 3.40 -13.31
N GLN A 101 10.22 4.42 -13.06
CA GLN A 101 10.68 5.68 -12.48
C GLN A 101 11.06 5.56 -10.99
N ILE A 102 10.45 4.63 -10.25
CA ILE A 102 10.70 4.42 -8.83
C ILE A 102 11.55 3.18 -8.52
N SER A 103 12.10 2.50 -9.54
CA SER A 103 12.72 1.18 -9.37
C SER A 103 13.91 1.18 -8.41
N GLY A 104 14.63 2.31 -8.25
CA GLY A 104 15.71 2.46 -7.28
C GLY A 104 15.25 2.72 -5.84
N GLN A 105 13.95 2.85 -5.60
CA GLN A 105 13.32 3.24 -4.32
C GLN A 105 12.10 2.37 -4.00
N CYS A 106 11.93 1.23 -4.68
CA CYS A 106 10.81 0.30 -4.49
C CYS A 106 11.35 -1.09 -4.18
N GLU A 107 11.12 -1.55 -2.95
CA GLU A 107 11.72 -2.79 -2.42
C GLU A 107 10.79 -4.00 -2.56
N PHE A 108 9.52 -3.77 -2.87
CA PHE A 108 8.55 -4.80 -3.21
C PHE A 108 7.35 -4.20 -3.96
N VAL A 109 6.69 -5.05 -4.74
CA VAL A 109 5.43 -4.71 -5.42
C VAL A 109 4.34 -5.64 -4.90
N CYS A 110 3.20 -5.07 -4.57
CA CYS A 110 2.02 -5.79 -4.15
C CYS A 110 0.91 -5.62 -5.17
N PHE A 111 0.11 -6.66 -5.33
CA PHE A 111 -1.05 -6.67 -6.21
C PHE A 111 -2.16 -7.44 -5.50
N THR A 112 -3.40 -7.00 -5.66
CA THR A 112 -4.57 -7.76 -5.19
C THR A 112 -5.11 -8.51 -6.38
N CYS A 113 -5.03 -9.84 -6.34
CA CYS A 113 -5.76 -10.67 -7.29
C CYS A 113 -7.14 -10.97 -6.71
N ASN A 114 -8.18 -10.29 -7.17
CA ASN A 114 -9.54 -10.75 -6.90
C ASN A 114 -9.92 -11.76 -8.00
N PRO A 115 -10.09 -13.06 -7.69
CA PRO A 115 -10.50 -14.03 -8.69
C PRO A 115 -11.86 -13.69 -9.33
N ASN A 116 -12.68 -12.86 -8.67
CA ASN A 116 -13.97 -12.39 -9.19
C ASN A 116 -13.87 -11.13 -10.08
N GLU A 117 -12.69 -10.49 -10.23
CA GLU A 117 -12.51 -9.35 -11.17
C GLU A 117 -12.62 -9.77 -12.65
N LYS A 118 -12.57 -11.08 -12.95
CA LYS A 118 -12.81 -11.67 -14.27
C LYS A 118 -14.24 -12.17 -14.48
N VAL A 119 -15.19 -11.86 -13.60
CA VAL A 119 -16.60 -12.12 -13.91
C VAL A 119 -17.09 -11.00 -14.81
N ASP A 120 -16.97 -11.22 -16.11
CA ASP A 120 -17.59 -10.38 -17.10
C ASP A 120 -19.11 -10.64 -17.09
N PHE A 121 -19.86 -9.81 -16.38
CA PHE A 121 -21.33 -9.87 -16.37
C PHE A 121 -21.93 -9.47 -17.72
N THR A 122 -21.12 -9.00 -18.66
CA THR A 122 -21.58 -8.55 -19.97
C THR A 122 -21.93 -9.72 -20.91
N ASP A 123 -21.47 -10.95 -20.56
CA ASP A 123 -21.84 -12.22 -21.21
C ASP A 123 -22.93 -13.00 -20.43
N MET A 124 -23.42 -12.48 -19.30
CA MET A 124 -24.56 -13.07 -18.60
C MET A 124 -25.86 -12.72 -19.32
N ASN A 125 -26.24 -13.54 -20.29
CA ASN A 125 -27.64 -13.62 -20.72
C ASN A 125 -28.51 -13.83 -19.47
N ASN A 126 -29.53 -12.99 -19.29
CA ASN A 126 -30.54 -12.98 -18.21
C ASN A 126 -31.34 -14.29 -18.05
N ARG A 127 -30.90 -15.43 -18.60
CA ARG A 127 -31.62 -16.70 -18.64
C ARG A 127 -31.16 -17.71 -17.58
N THR A 128 -30.14 -17.41 -16.78
CA THR A 128 -29.55 -18.39 -15.82
C THR A 128 -29.89 -18.12 -14.35
N PHE A 129 -30.90 -17.30 -14.06
CA PHE A 129 -31.38 -17.02 -12.70
C PHE A 129 -32.73 -17.68 -12.37
N GLU A 130 -33.09 -18.78 -13.01
CA GLU A 130 -34.19 -19.63 -12.56
C GLU A 130 -33.62 -20.83 -11.79
N GLY A 131 -33.60 -20.74 -10.45
CA GLY A 131 -33.41 -21.93 -9.60
C GLY A 131 -32.58 -21.79 -8.33
N VAL A 132 -31.95 -20.65 -8.05
CA VAL A 132 -31.17 -20.49 -6.82
C VAL A 132 -32.06 -19.92 -5.71
N ASN A 133 -32.57 -20.80 -4.84
CA ASN A 133 -33.12 -20.40 -3.54
C ASN A 133 -31.97 -19.92 -2.65
N ILE A 134 -31.75 -18.62 -2.62
CA ILE A 134 -30.82 -17.99 -1.68
C ILE A 134 -31.55 -17.91 -0.33
N LEU A 135 -31.26 -18.84 0.57
CA LEU A 135 -31.50 -18.64 1.99
C LEU A 135 -30.48 -17.61 2.49
N PHE A 136 -30.96 -16.42 2.85
CA PHE A 136 -30.21 -15.51 3.70
C PHE A 136 -30.25 -16.03 5.14
N LEU A 137 -29.09 -16.34 5.71
CA LEU A 137 -28.83 -16.40 7.15
C LEU A 137 -27.59 -15.56 7.44
#